data_AF-A0A9P7AKS1-F1
#
_entry.id   AF-A0A9P7AKS1-F1
#
_cell.length_a   1.000
_cell.length_b   1.000
_cell.length_c   1.000
_cell.angle_alpha   90.00
_cell.angle_beta   90.00
_cell.angle_gamma   90.00
#
_symmetry.space_group_name_H-M   'P 1'
#
loop_
_entity.id
_entity.type
_entity.pdbx_description
1 polymer ?
#
loop_
_entity_poly.entity_id
_entity_poly.type
_entity_poly.pdbx_seq_one_letter_code
_entity_poly.pdbx_strand_id
1 'polypeptide(L)'
;IFETVGITFSLPYQYSYQHYVLLTHLFRAPNGLCSSITGPKYIKAAKEPWMHSSWYKPLGQILITNKCLDKLAASCVDFYLAQNA
;
A
#
# COMPACT_ATOMS: atom_id res chain seq x y z
N ILE A 1 3.66 -39.20 -8.92
CA ILE A 1 2.50 -38.42 -9.39
C ILE A 1 2.79 -36.97 -9.01
N PHE A 2 3.50 -36.13 -9.75
CA PHE A 2 3.72 -36.03 -11.19
C PHE A 2 5.17 -35.57 -11.45
N GLU A 3 5.96 -36.38 -12.15
CA GLU A 3 6.89 -35.88 -13.14
C GLU A 3 6.18 -35.95 -14.50
N THR A 4 6.57 -35.09 -15.45
CA THR A 4 6.08 -35.04 -16.84
C THR A 4 4.63 -34.55 -17.00
N VAL A 5 4.44 -33.25 -17.23
CA VAL A 5 3.87 -32.67 -18.45
C VAL A 5 4.22 -31.19 -18.42
N GLY A 6 4.92 -30.72 -19.46
CA GLY A 6 5.14 -29.31 -19.69
C GLY A 6 3.80 -28.61 -19.88
N ILE A 7 3.37 -27.87 -18.87
CA ILE A 7 2.23 -26.99 -18.98
C ILE A 7 2.70 -25.63 -18.53
N THR A 8 2.86 -24.74 -19.50
CA THR A 8 2.89 -23.29 -19.29
C THR A 8 1.54 -22.87 -18.74
N PHE A 9 1.28 -23.24 -17.49
CA PHE A 9 0.09 -22.84 -16.77
C PHE A 9 0.34 -21.42 -16.29
N SER A 10 -0.26 -20.46 -16.96
CA SER A 10 -0.53 -19.15 -16.38
C SER A 10 -1.56 -19.31 -15.26
N LEU A 11 -1.20 -20.01 -14.18
CA LEU A 11 -2.03 -20.09 -12.98
C LEU A 11 -2.05 -18.67 -12.40
N PRO A 12 -3.23 -18.05 -12.16
CA PRO A 12 -3.31 -16.72 -11.56
C PRO A 12 -2.55 -16.63 -10.22
N TYR A 13 -2.34 -17.77 -9.56
CA TYR A 13 -1.57 -17.90 -8.32
C TYR A 13 -0.04 -17.84 -8.50
N GLN A 14 0.49 -18.19 -9.67
CA GLN A 14 1.94 -18.13 -9.92
C GLN A 14 2.40 -16.71 -10.26
N TYR A 15 1.54 -15.90 -10.88
CA TYR A 15 1.86 -14.50 -11.21
C TYR A 15 1.94 -13.62 -9.95
N SER A 16 1.05 -13.82 -8.98
CA SER A 16 1.10 -13.10 -7.70
C SER A 16 2.36 -13.44 -6.89
N TYR A 17 2.88 -14.66 -7.03
CA TYR A 17 4.12 -15.11 -6.36
C TYR A 17 5.36 -14.36 -6.85
N GLN A 18 5.41 -13.98 -8.13
CA GLN A 18 6.51 -13.15 -8.66
C GLN A 18 6.53 -11.76 -8.02
N HIS A 19 5.36 -11.19 -7.74
CA HIS A 19 5.24 -9.90 -7.07
C HIS A 19 5.31 -10.00 -5.54
N TYR A 20 5.13 -11.19 -4.97
CA TYR A 20 5.15 -11.40 -3.51
C TYR A 20 6.48 -11.02 -2.87
N VAL A 21 7.60 -11.33 -3.51
CA VAL A 21 8.95 -10.98 -2.99
C VAL A 21 9.15 -9.46 -3.01
N LEU A 22 8.78 -8.80 -4.11
CA LEU A 22 8.85 -7.35 -4.25
C LEU A 22 7.99 -6.65 -3.19
N LEU A 23 6.75 -7.13 -3.02
CA LEU A 23 5.84 -6.57 -2.02
C LEU A 23 6.33 -6.86 -0.59
N THR A 24 6.95 -8.01 -0.32
CA THR A 24 7.53 -8.30 1.00
C THR A 24 8.72 -7.39 1.30
N HIS A 25 9.58 -7.13 0.32
CA HIS A 25 10.73 -6.26 0.47
C HIS A 25 10.33 -4.79 0.65
N LEU A 26 9.36 -4.32 -0.15
CA LEU A 26 8.86 -2.94 -0.06
C LEU A 26 8.04 -2.72 1.20
N PHE A 27 7.15 -3.65 1.56
CA PHE A 27 6.13 -3.45 2.59
C PHE A 27 6.40 -4.18 3.91
N ARG A 28 7.53 -4.91 4.05
CA ARG A 28 7.93 -5.67 5.27
C ARG A 28 6.77 -6.50 5.87
N ALA A 29 5.96 -7.12 5.02
CA ALA A 29 4.79 -7.88 5.45
C ALA A 29 4.65 -9.12 4.55
N PRO A 30 5.34 -10.24 4.88
CA PRO A 30 5.32 -11.44 4.06
C PRO A 30 3.89 -11.95 3.84
N ASN A 31 3.01 -11.92 4.85
CA ASN A 31 1.65 -12.46 4.70
C ASN A 31 0.57 -11.36 4.61
N GLY A 32 0.94 -10.13 4.25
CA GLY A 32 0.03 -8.98 4.27
C GLY A 32 -0.32 -8.47 5.67
N LEU A 33 -0.03 -9.24 6.72
CA LEU A 33 -0.09 -8.83 8.12
C LEU A 33 1.25 -8.23 8.54
N CYS A 34 1.25 -6.92 8.82
CA CYS A 34 2.43 -6.23 9.30
C CYS A 34 2.51 -6.37 10.82
N SER A 35 3.54 -7.05 11.34
CA SER A 35 3.73 -7.33 12.78
C SER A 35 4.31 -6.16 13.57
N SER A 36 4.55 -5.01 12.93
CA SER A 36 5.13 -3.82 13.58
C SER A 36 4.05 -2.78 13.88
N ILE A 37 4.16 -2.10 15.03
CA ILE A 37 3.30 -0.96 15.41
C ILE A 37 3.34 0.18 14.38
N THR A 38 4.46 0.33 13.66
CA THR A 38 4.61 1.29 12.56
C THR A 38 4.01 0.81 11.24
N GLY A 39 3.76 -0.50 11.11
CA GLY A 39 3.12 -1.16 9.99
C GLY A 39 1.77 -0.57 9.56
N PRO A 40 0.78 -0.39 10.46
CA PRO A 40 -0.50 0.20 10.08
C PRO A 40 -0.36 1.65 9.59
N LYS A 41 0.56 2.44 10.17
CA LYS A 41 0.81 3.82 9.72
C LYS A 41 1.46 3.85 8.34
N TYR A 42 2.37 2.91 8.08
CA TYR A 42 2.99 2.73 6.77
C TYR A 42 1.98 2.27 5.70
N ILE A 43 0.99 1.44 6.04
CA ILE A 43 -0.08 1.07 5.09
C ILE A 43 -0.82 2.30 4.58
N LYS A 44 -1.25 3.20 5.49
CA LYS A 44 -1.96 4.43 5.10
C LYS A 44 -1.07 5.45 4.39
N ALA A 45 0.18 5.60 4.82
CA ALA A 45 1.07 6.62 4.27
C ALA A 45 1.75 6.20 2.95
N ALA A 46 1.88 4.90 2.68
CA ALA A 46 2.62 4.42 1.51
C ALA A 46 1.82 3.42 0.68
N LYS A 47 1.27 2.37 1.30
CA LYS A 47 0.66 1.26 0.56
C LYS A 47 -0.65 1.63 -0.12
N GLU A 48 -1.58 2.26 0.59
CA GLU A 48 -2.85 2.74 0.01
C GLU A 48 -2.60 3.79 -1.08
N PRO A 49 -1.82 4.87 -0.85
CA PRO A 49 -1.50 5.85 -1.88
C PRO A 49 -0.78 5.27 -3.09
N TRP A 50 0.09 4.28 -2.89
CA TRP A 50 0.80 3.61 -3.97
C TRP A 50 -0.16 2.93 -4.95
N MET A 51 -1.19 2.24 -4.44
CA MET A 51 -2.21 1.59 -5.28
C MET A 51 -3.04 2.61 -6.10
N HIS A 52 -3.16 3.84 -5.61
CA HIS A 52 -3.90 4.92 -6.28
C HIS A 52 -2.99 5.86 -7.09
N SER A 53 -1.68 5.65 -7.07
CA SER A 53 -0.71 6.50 -7.78
C SER A 53 -0.49 6.03 -9.22
N SER A 54 -0.22 6.98 -10.11
CA SER A 54 0.26 6.67 -11.45
C SER A 54 1.70 6.18 -11.39
N TRP A 55 2.06 5.31 -12.34
CA TRP A 55 3.39 4.71 -12.44
C TRP A 55 4.49 5.73 -12.78
N TYR A 56 4.10 6.94 -13.19
CA TYR A 56 5.04 8.03 -13.42
C TYR A 56 5.35 8.81 -12.13
N LYS A 57 6.54 8.59 -11.57
CA LYS A 57 7.02 9.24 -10.33
C LYS A 57 6.07 9.06 -9.12
N PRO A 58 5.74 7.82 -8.75
CA PRO A 58 4.75 7.52 -7.71
C PRO A 58 5.13 8.11 -6.34
N LEU A 59 6.42 8.13 -5.98
CA LEU A 59 6.89 8.71 -4.71
C LEU A 59 6.51 10.19 -4.53
N GLY A 60 6.65 10.99 -5.59
CA GLY A 60 6.27 12.41 -5.55
C GLY A 60 4.77 12.59 -5.39
N GLN A 61 3.97 11.75 -6.06
CA GLN A 61 2.51 11.76 -5.95
C GLN A 61 2.06 11.37 -4.54
N ILE A 62 2.62 10.29 -4.00
CA ILE A 62 2.31 9.81 -2.63
C ILE A 62 2.63 10.90 -1.60
N LEU A 63 3.76 11.59 -1.74
CA LEU A 63 4.13 12.68 -0.84
C LEU A 63 3.14 13.85 -0.90
N ILE A 64 2.73 14.24 -2.11
CA ILE A 64 1.75 15.31 -2.31
C ILE A 64 0.38 14.91 -1.73
N THR A 65 -0.07 13.68 -1.99
CA THR A 65 -1.34 13.15 -1.48
C THR A 65 -1.35 13.12 0.04
N ASN A 66 -0.30 12.60 0.68
CA ASN A 66 -0.21 12.59 2.14
C ASN A 66 -0.25 14.00 2.72
N LYS A 67 0.50 14.94 2.12
CA LYS A 67 0.48 16.35 2.54
C LYS A 67 -0.92 16.98 2.42
N CYS A 68 -1.69 16.59 1.40
CA CYS A 68 -3.07 17.06 1.24
C CYS A 68 -3.98 16.48 2.33
N LEU A 69 -3.89 15.17 2.58
CA LEU A 69 -4.65 14.49 3.62
C LEU A 69 -4.36 15.05 5.01
N ASP A 70 -3.09 15.34 5.33
CA ASP A 70 -2.71 15.96 6.61
C ASP A 70 -3.36 17.34 6.80
N LYS A 71 -3.39 18.16 5.74
CA LYS A 71 -4.04 19.48 5.79
C LYS A 71 -5.55 19.37 5.95
N LEU A 72 -6.19 18.41 5.27
CA LEU A 72 -7.62 18.16 5.40
C LEU A 72 -7.97 17.69 6.81
N ALA A 73 -7.15 16.79 7.39
CA ALA A 73 -7.32 16.33 8.75
C ALA A 73 -7.21 17.48 9.76
N ALA A 74 -6.20 18.35 9.62
CA ALA A 74 -6.05 19.54 10.46
C ALA A 74 -7.28 20.47 10.34
N SER A 75 -7.70 20.76 9.11
CA SER A 75 -8.86 21.63 8.87
C SER A 75 -10.15 21.03 9.45
N CYS A 76 -10.35 19.72 9.35
CA CYS A 76 -11.51 19.03 9.92
C CYS A 76 -11.58 19.18 11.44
N VAL A 77 -10.44 19.09 12.13
CA VAL A 77 -10.35 19.35 13.58
C VAL A 77 -10.70 20.80 13.89
N ASP A 78 -10.18 21.76 13.12
CA ASP A 78 -10.47 23.18 13.31
C ASP A 78 -11.98 23.48 13.14
N PHE A 79 -12.63 22.90 12.12
CA PHE A 79 -14.07 23.02 11.92
C PHE A 79 -14.88 22.40 13.07
N TYR A 80 -14.48 21.21 13.54
CA TYR A 80 -15.15 20.56 14.66
C TYR A 80 -15.01 21.36 15.95
N LEU A 81 -13.83 21.92 16.22
CA LEU A 81 -13.62 22.79 17.38
C LEU A 81 -14.41 24.10 17.26
N ALA A 82 -14.48 24.70 16.07
CA ALA A 82 -15.24 25.92 15.83
C ALA A 82 -16.77 25.74 15.94
N GLN A 83 -17.30 24.54 15.68
CA GLN A 83 -18.74 24.25 15.80
C GLN A 83 -19.16 23.92 17.24
N ASN A 84 -18.23 23.44 18.08
CA ASN A 84 -18.48 23.06 19.47
C ASN A 84 -17.98 24.12 20.48
N ALA A 85 -17.59 25.30 20.00
CA ALA A 85 -17.26 26.48 20.80
C ALA A 85 -18.45 27.44 20.85
#